data_AF-A0AAU2NC03-F1
#
_entry.id   AF-A0AAU2NC03-F1
#
_cell.length_a   1.000
_cell.length_b   1.000
_cell.length_c   1.000
_cell.angle_alpha   90.00
_cell.angle_beta   90.00
_cell.angle_gamma   90.00
#
_symmetry.space_group_name_H-M   'P 1'
#
loop_
_entity.id
_entity.type
_entity.pdbx_description
1 polymer ?
#
loop_
_entity_poly.entity_id
_entity_poly.type
_entity_poly.pdbx_seq_one_letter_code
_entity_poly.pdbx_strand_id
1 'polypeptide(L)'
;MRTKDVRVGQTYRCEVPYSLPLGRFRPETMGPSWWTLSWLRGTHFPLTVVDIDPQARTVEGLRVATSTRVTVDLTDDQVQAVGLPPGRGYQVAGMLLDVEGEPVELPRAVSLTVPIRWLRPTDTPASSSHHDASVRGG
;
A
#
# COMPACT_ATOMS: atom_id res chain seq x y z
N MET A 1 -1.76 9.31 17.71
CA MET A 1 -0.48 10.05 17.72
C MET A 1 -0.70 11.49 17.22
N ARG A 2 0.19 12.42 17.57
CA ARG A 2 0.28 13.77 17.01
C ARG A 2 1.45 13.85 16.02
N THR A 3 1.50 14.88 15.18
CA THR A 3 2.54 15.06 14.15
C THR A 3 3.96 15.00 14.72
N LYS A 4 4.19 15.64 15.88
CA LYS A 4 5.49 15.64 16.57
C LYS A 4 5.99 14.27 17.05
N ASP A 5 5.09 13.28 17.13
CA ASP A 5 5.39 11.93 17.62
C ASP A 5 5.80 10.99 16.47
N VAL A 6 5.71 11.45 15.22
CA VAL A 6 5.96 10.66 14.01
C VAL A 6 7.28 11.10 13.37
N ARG A 7 8.10 10.14 12.96
CA ARG A 7 9.41 10.38 12.35
C ARG A 7 9.54 9.61 11.03
N VAL A 8 10.11 10.27 10.03
CA VAL A 8 10.52 9.63 8.77
C VAL A 8 11.55 8.54 9.07
N GLY A 9 11.45 7.42 8.35
CA GLY A 9 12.28 6.24 8.53
C GLY A 9 11.84 5.32 9.67
N GLN A 10 10.83 5.69 10.46
CA GLN A 10 10.29 4.82 11.52
C GLN A 10 9.04 4.07 11.07
N THR A 11 8.91 2.84 11.57
CA THR A 11 7.75 1.99 11.38
C THR A 11 6.76 2.16 12.52
N TYR A 12 5.50 2.38 12.16
CA TYR A 12 4.37 2.46 13.10
C TYR A 12 3.33 1.43 12.73
N ARG A 13 2.48 1.04 13.69
CA ARG A 13 1.27 0.29 13.36
C ARG A 13 0.22 1.28 12.87
N CYS A 14 -0.23 1.11 11.63
CA CYS A 14 -1.38 1.84 11.10
C CYS A 14 -2.65 1.05 11.42
N GLU A 15 -3.61 1.66 12.12
CA GLU A 15 -4.93 1.08 12.42
C GLU A 15 -6.00 1.79 11.57
N VAL A 16 -6.51 1.08 10.55
CA VAL A 16 -7.49 1.63 9.61
C VAL A 16 -8.90 1.48 10.20
N PRO A 17 -9.67 2.57 10.35
CA PRO A 17 -11.02 2.51 10.88
C PRO A 17 -11.96 1.62 10.07
N TYR A 18 -12.96 1.03 10.72
CA TYR A 18 -14.04 0.28 10.05
C TYR A 18 -14.90 1.13 9.11
N SER A 19 -15.02 2.42 9.42
CA SER A 19 -15.71 3.41 8.60
C SER A 19 -14.75 4.53 8.26
N LEU A 20 -14.45 4.70 6.97
CA LEU A 20 -13.59 5.77 6.51
C LEU A 20 -14.34 7.11 6.62
N PRO A 21 -13.83 8.09 7.38
CA PRO A 21 -14.52 9.34 7.60
C PRO A 21 -14.40 10.25 6.35
N LEU A 22 -15.28 10.02 5.38
CA LEU A 22 -15.42 10.76 4.10
C LEU A 22 -15.44 12.29 4.28
N GLY A 23 -16.06 12.78 5.37
CA GLY A 23 -16.14 14.21 5.64
C GLY A 23 -14.80 14.87 6.01
N ARG A 24 -13.79 14.08 6.40
CA ARG A 24 -12.50 14.59 6.91
C ARG A 24 -11.29 14.11 6.11
N PHE A 25 -11.41 12.99 5.41
CA PHE A 25 -10.39 12.45 4.51
C PHE A 25 -11.07 12.09 3.22
N ARG A 26 -10.84 12.91 2.20
CA ARG A 26 -11.46 12.74 0.90
C ARG A 26 -10.50 12.01 -0.04
N PRO A 27 -11.01 11.37 -1.10
CA PRO A 27 -10.20 10.84 -2.18
C PRO A 27 -9.17 11.86 -2.71
N GLU A 28 -9.52 13.14 -2.75
CA GLU A 28 -8.59 14.19 -3.19
C GLU A 28 -7.33 14.33 -2.31
N THR A 29 -7.43 14.04 -1.00
CA THR A 29 -6.28 14.14 -0.06
C THR A 29 -5.48 12.84 0.02
N MET A 30 -6.14 11.70 -0.17
CA MET A 30 -5.50 10.37 -0.09
C MET A 30 -5.07 9.83 -1.45
N GLY A 31 -5.52 10.49 -2.52
CA GLY A 31 -5.34 10.08 -3.91
C GLY A 31 -5.67 8.60 -4.12
N PRO A 32 -4.78 7.83 -4.79
CA PRO A 32 -5.02 6.42 -5.07
C PRO A 32 -5.10 5.55 -3.80
N SER A 33 -4.52 6.00 -2.68
CA SER A 33 -4.53 5.28 -1.40
C SER A 33 -5.95 5.08 -0.86
N TRP A 34 -6.90 5.94 -1.23
CA TRP A 34 -8.29 5.85 -0.79
C TRP A 34 -8.90 4.47 -1.06
N TRP A 35 -8.69 3.95 -2.27
CA TRP A 35 -9.24 2.65 -2.66
C TRP A 35 -8.63 1.52 -1.85
N THR A 36 -7.30 1.49 -1.74
CA THR A 36 -6.59 0.49 -0.92
C THR A 36 -7.04 0.54 0.53
N LEU A 37 -7.21 1.72 1.11
CA LEU A 37 -7.70 1.89 2.48
C LEU A 37 -9.14 1.43 2.66
N SER A 38 -9.99 1.52 1.64
CA SER A 38 -11.37 1.00 1.67
C SER A 38 -11.40 -0.53 1.83
N TRP A 39 -10.45 -1.23 1.20
CA TRP A 39 -10.27 -2.68 1.36
C TRP A 39 -9.66 -3.06 2.71
N LEU A 40 -8.86 -2.17 3.29
CA LEU A 40 -8.15 -2.40 4.57
C LEU A 40 -8.94 -1.93 5.80
N ARG A 41 -10.22 -1.58 5.66
CA ARG A 41 -11.06 -1.13 6.79
C ARG A 41 -11.10 -2.18 7.91
N GLY A 42 -10.90 -1.73 9.15
CA GLY A 42 -10.90 -2.61 10.32
C GLY A 42 -9.64 -3.49 10.42
N THR A 43 -8.56 -3.13 9.73
CA THR A 43 -7.29 -3.87 9.78
C THR A 43 -6.16 -3.04 10.37
N HIS A 44 -5.11 -3.70 10.83
CA HIS A 44 -3.85 -3.08 11.19
C HIS A 44 -2.68 -3.68 10.42
N PHE A 45 -1.66 -2.88 10.15
CA PHE A 45 -0.43 -3.33 9.49
C PHE A 45 0.76 -2.41 9.83
N PRO A 46 2.01 -2.89 9.71
CA PRO A 46 3.18 -2.05 9.81
C PRO A 46 3.28 -1.10 8.60
N LEU A 47 3.59 0.17 8.87
CA LEU A 47 3.80 1.20 7.87
C LEU A 47 5.07 1.98 8.21
N THR A 48 6.05 1.99 7.31
CA THR A 48 7.28 2.79 7.45
C THR A 48 7.05 4.16 6.84
N VAL A 49 7.17 5.21 7.65
CA VAL A 49 6.92 6.59 7.20
C VAL A 49 8.07 7.05 6.31
N VAL A 50 7.73 7.55 5.12
CA VAL A 50 8.71 8.11 4.17
C VAL A 50 8.59 9.63 4.06
N ASP A 51 7.40 10.18 4.28
CA ASP A 51 7.18 11.63 4.31
C ASP A 51 6.02 12.01 5.25
N ILE A 52 5.98 13.27 5.69
CA ILE A 52 4.98 13.82 6.59
C ILE A 52 4.45 15.13 6.02
N ASP A 53 3.13 15.19 5.79
CA ASP A 53 2.42 16.43 5.51
C ASP A 53 1.83 16.99 6.82
N PRO A 54 2.44 18.04 7.41
CA PRO A 54 1.95 18.62 8.66
C PRO A 54 0.64 19.41 8.48
N GLN A 55 0.35 19.92 7.28
CA GLN A 55 -0.85 20.72 7.00
C GLN A 55 -2.08 19.81 6.88
N ALA A 56 -1.99 18.76 6.06
CA ALA A 56 -3.04 17.76 5.91
C ALA A 56 -3.11 16.78 7.11
N ARG A 57 -2.08 16.76 7.95
CA ARG A 57 -1.90 15.83 9.08
C ARG A 57 -1.93 14.37 8.60
N THR A 58 -1.26 14.12 7.49
CA THR A 58 -1.10 12.82 6.86
C THR A 58 0.38 12.45 6.80
N VAL A 59 0.65 11.18 6.59
CA VAL A 59 1.96 10.68 6.22
C VAL A 59 1.85 9.94 4.91
N GLU A 60 2.92 9.98 4.14
CA GLU A 60 3.18 8.95 3.14
C GLU A 60 4.02 7.86 3.81
N GLY A 61 3.64 6.61 3.60
CA GLY A 61 4.37 5.47 4.15
C GLY A 61 4.37 4.27 3.22
N LEU A 62 5.38 3.44 3.39
CA LEU A 62 5.53 2.18 2.69
C LEU A 62 4.99 1.04 3.56
N ARG A 63 4.05 0.29 2.99
CA ARG A 63 3.59 -0.99 3.49
C ARG A 63 4.17 -2.09 2.62
N VAL A 64 4.75 -3.11 3.23
CA VAL A 64 5.12 -4.35 2.51
C VAL A 64 4.00 -5.36 2.71
N ALA A 65 3.53 -5.96 1.62
CA ALA A 65 2.53 -7.02 1.62
C ALA A 65 2.92 -8.09 0.60
N THR A 66 2.37 -9.31 0.67
CA THR A 66 2.64 -10.32 -0.36
C THR A 66 1.60 -10.26 -1.47
N SER A 67 2.01 -10.46 -2.73
CA SER A 67 1.11 -10.55 -3.87
C SER A 67 1.63 -11.59 -4.85
N THR A 68 0.71 -12.33 -5.48
CA THR A 68 1.01 -13.22 -6.61
C THR A 68 0.94 -12.48 -7.95
N ARG A 69 0.42 -11.25 -7.96
CA ARG A 69 0.26 -10.44 -9.17
C ARG A 69 1.54 -9.65 -9.46
N VAL A 70 2.06 -9.81 -10.66
CA VAL A 70 3.25 -9.12 -11.15
C VAL A 70 2.88 -8.27 -12.35
N THR A 71 3.53 -7.12 -12.46
CA THR A 71 3.47 -6.28 -13.65
C THR A 71 4.87 -6.13 -14.22
N VAL A 72 5.02 -6.37 -15.52
CA VAL A 72 6.31 -6.30 -16.23
C VAL A 72 6.14 -5.36 -17.42
N ASP A 73 7.04 -4.38 -17.49
CA ASP A 73 7.11 -3.48 -18.64
C ASP A 73 7.73 -4.23 -19.82
N LEU A 74 7.08 -4.14 -20.98
CA LEU A 74 7.61 -4.71 -22.20
C LEU A 74 8.70 -3.80 -22.77
N THR A 75 9.83 -4.42 -23.10
CA THR A 75 10.90 -3.77 -23.87
C THR A 75 10.45 -3.50 -25.31
N ASP A 76 11.10 -2.54 -25.98
CA ASP A 76 10.78 -2.23 -27.38
C ASP A 76 10.93 -3.45 -28.30
N ASP A 77 11.93 -4.31 -28.06
CA ASP A 77 12.13 -5.55 -28.81
C ASP A 77 10.96 -6.53 -28.63
N GLN A 78 10.48 -6.69 -27.38
CA GLN A 78 9.32 -7.53 -27.10
C GLN A 78 8.05 -6.95 -27.72
N VAL A 79 7.85 -5.63 -27.65
CA VAL A 79 6.72 -4.92 -28.29
C VAL A 79 6.70 -5.18 -29.80
N GLN A 80 7.86 -5.10 -30.47
CA GLN A 80 7.97 -5.42 -31.89
C GLN A 80 7.70 -6.90 -32.17
N ALA A 81 8.27 -7.81 -31.37
CA ALA A 81 8.10 -9.25 -31.55
C ALA A 81 6.64 -9.70 -31.45
N VAL A 82 5.83 -9.05 -30.61
CA VAL A 82 4.39 -9.34 -30.49
C VAL A 82 3.50 -8.50 -31.44
N GLY A 83 4.10 -7.69 -32.31
CA GLY A 83 3.40 -6.88 -33.31
C GLY A 83 2.63 -5.68 -32.73
N LEU A 84 3.03 -5.19 -31.55
CA LEU A 84 2.43 -4.00 -30.95
C LEU A 84 3.07 -2.70 -31.52
N PRO A 85 2.31 -1.60 -31.67
CA PRO A 85 2.86 -0.33 -32.13
C PRO A 85 3.95 0.23 -31.21
N PRO A 86 5.14 0.63 -31.69
CA PRO A 86 6.20 1.15 -30.83
C PRO A 86 5.87 2.53 -30.23
N GLY A 87 6.62 2.93 -29.18
CA GLY A 87 6.61 4.29 -28.63
C GLY A 87 5.46 4.62 -27.67
N ARG A 88 4.65 3.63 -27.26
CA ARG A 88 3.53 3.83 -26.32
C ARG A 88 3.81 3.39 -24.88
N GLY A 89 4.84 2.56 -24.67
CA GLY A 89 5.08 1.87 -23.40
C GLY A 89 3.96 0.86 -23.11
N TYR A 90 4.31 -0.41 -23.00
CA TYR A 90 3.33 -1.47 -22.70
C TYR A 90 3.70 -2.20 -21.43
N GLN A 91 2.68 -2.69 -20.74
CA GLN A 91 2.85 -3.46 -19.53
C GLN A 91 1.95 -4.69 -19.55
N VAL A 92 2.50 -5.83 -19.14
CA VAL A 92 1.75 -7.06 -18.92
C VAL A 92 1.51 -7.23 -17.43
N ALA A 93 0.26 -7.49 -17.06
CA ALA A 93 -0.13 -7.78 -15.69
C ALA A 93 -0.64 -9.22 -15.60
N GLY A 94 -0.03 -10.04 -14.74
CA GLY A 94 -0.33 -11.47 -14.65
C GLY A 94 -0.01 -12.06 -13.28
N MET A 95 -0.08 -13.38 -13.18
CA MET A 95 0.33 -14.14 -12.00
C MET A 95 1.67 -14.80 -12.28
N LEU A 96 2.60 -14.75 -11.31
CA LEU A 96 3.82 -15.54 -11.40
C LEU A 96 3.53 -16.95 -10.90
N LEU A 97 3.81 -17.94 -11.73
CA LEU A 97 3.73 -19.37 -11.39
C LEU A 97 5.14 -19.96 -11.35
N ASP A 98 5.37 -20.93 -10.48
CA ASP A 98 6.59 -21.74 -10.49
C ASP A 98 6.54 -22.81 -11.59
N VAL A 99 7.53 -23.73 -11.61
CA VAL A 99 7.65 -24.72 -12.68
C VAL A 99 6.58 -25.81 -12.58
N GLU A 100 6.01 -25.98 -11.40
CA GLU A 100 4.91 -26.89 -11.08
C GLU A 100 3.54 -26.26 -11.40
N GLY A 101 3.50 -24.95 -11.67
CA GLY A 101 2.28 -24.21 -11.99
C GLY A 101 1.59 -23.58 -10.78
N GLU A 102 2.25 -23.57 -9.62
CA GLU A 102 1.71 -23.01 -8.39
C GLU A 102 2.00 -21.50 -8.29
N PRO A 103 1.07 -20.68 -7.75
CA PRO A 103 1.29 -19.25 -7.57
C PRO A 103 2.45 -18.92 -6.64
N VAL A 104 3.37 -18.08 -7.10
CA VAL A 104 4.49 -17.58 -6.30
C VAL A 104 4.08 -16.29 -5.59
N GLU A 105 4.12 -16.30 -4.26
CA GLU A 105 3.96 -15.09 -3.45
C GLU A 105 5.25 -14.26 -3.43
N LEU A 106 5.16 -12.99 -3.86
CA LEU A 106 6.27 -12.05 -3.83
C LEU A 106 6.00 -10.87 -2.90
N PRO A 107 7.03 -10.34 -2.21
CA PRO A 107 6.89 -9.11 -1.45
C PRO A 107 6.67 -7.93 -2.40
N ARG A 108 5.67 -7.10 -2.09
CA ARG A 108 5.30 -5.90 -2.82
C ARG A 108 5.26 -4.72 -1.86
N ALA A 109 6.05 -3.69 -2.15
CA ALA A 109 5.96 -2.40 -1.48
C ALA A 109 4.82 -1.58 -2.09
N VAL A 110 3.95 -1.06 -1.23
CA VAL A 110 2.81 -0.21 -1.60
C VAL A 110 2.94 1.10 -0.82
N SER A 111 3.01 2.23 -1.53
CA SER A 111 2.93 3.54 -0.89
C SER A 111 1.48 3.86 -0.54
N LEU A 112 1.26 4.38 0.66
CA LEU A 112 -0.04 4.77 1.17
C LEU A 112 0.05 6.12 1.88
N THR A 113 -0.89 7.00 1.54
CA THR A 113 -1.16 8.22 2.30
C THR A 113 -2.19 7.93 3.39
N VAL A 114 -1.79 8.04 4.66
CA VAL A 114 -2.68 7.78 5.81
C VAL A 114 -2.69 8.93 6.81
N PRO A 115 -3.77 9.15 7.57
CA PRO A 115 -3.83 10.18 8.60
C PRO A 115 -2.94 9.81 9.79
N ILE A 116 -2.17 10.76 10.32
CA ILE A 116 -1.27 10.56 11.46
C ILE A 116 -1.98 9.95 12.68
N ARG A 117 -3.26 10.29 12.88
CA ARG A 117 -4.03 9.76 14.03
C ARG A 117 -4.33 8.26 13.93
N TRP A 118 -4.14 7.63 12.78
CA TRP A 118 -4.28 6.17 12.62
C TRP A 118 -3.00 5.44 13.02
N LEU A 119 -1.88 6.15 13.14
CA LEU A 119 -0.63 5.57 13.60
C LEU A 119 -0.64 5.33 15.11
N ARG A 120 -0.03 4.22 15.50
CA ARG A 120 0.29 3.80 16.85
C ARG A 120 1.75 3.37 16.92
N PRO A 121 2.43 3.61 18.05
CA PRO A 121 3.70 2.96 18.33
C PRO A 121 3.58 1.43 18.23
N THR A 122 4.63 0.75 17.75
CA THR A 122 4.63 -0.70 17.51
C THR A 122 4.62 -1.52 18.81
N ASP A 123 5.11 -0.95 19.91
CA ASP A 123 5.13 -1.51 21.26
C ASP A 123 3.77 -1.44 21.98
N THR A 124 2.84 -0.62 21.50
CA THR A 124 1.48 -0.56 22.05
C THR A 124 0.71 -1.83 21.64
N PRO A 125 -0.04 -2.51 22.52
CA PRO A 125 -0.86 -3.67 22.12
C PRO A 125 -1.84 -3.31 20.99
N ALA A 126 -2.02 -4.21 20.02
CA ALA A 126 -3.02 -4.02 18.98
C ALA A 126 -4.43 -3.99 19.58
N SER A 127 -5.30 -3.13 19.05
CA SER A 127 -6.71 -3.21 19.40
C SER A 127 -7.25 -4.58 18.98
N SER A 128 -7.90 -5.29 19.90
CA SER A 128 -8.54 -6.60 19.64
C SER A 128 -9.62 -6.55 18.57
N SER A 129 -10.09 -5.35 18.21
CA SER A 129 -11.05 -5.15 17.14
C SER A 129 -10.38 -5.33 15.76
N HIS A 130 -9.20 -4.78 15.53
CA HIS A 130 -8.62 -4.75 14.19
C HIS A 130 -7.98 -6.08 13.81
N HIS A 131 -8.21 -6.53 12.57
CA HIS A 131 -7.57 -7.74 12.04
C HIS A 131 -6.15 -7.45 11.55
N ASP A 132 -5.22 -8.39 11.76
CA ASP A 132 -3.87 -8.23 11.21
C ASP A 132 -3.87 -8.40 9.68
N ALA A 133 -3.37 -7.39 8.99
CA ALA A 133 -3.16 -7.37 7.55
C ALA A 133 -1.67 -7.19 7.20
N SER A 134 -0.75 -7.52 8.09
CA SER A 134 0.70 -7.47 7.83
C SER A 134 1.13 -8.23 6.58
N VAL A 135 0.44 -9.33 6.23
CA VAL A 135 0.80 -10.20 5.10
C VAL A 135 -0.07 -10.02 3.85
N ARG A 136 -1.31 -9.52 3.94
CA ARG A 136 -2.25 -9.55 2.80
C ARG A 136 -2.02 -8.44 1.77
N GLY A 137 -1.54 -8.75 0.56
CA GLY A 137 -1.65 -7.85 -0.58
C GLY A 137 -3.03 -7.91 -1.23
N GLY A 138 -3.59 -6.75 -1.57
CA GLY A 138 -4.77 -6.64 -2.42
C GLY A 138 -4.40 -6.41 -3.87
#